data_AF-A0A956RXE0-F1
#
_entry.id   AF-A0A956RXE0-F1
#
_cell.length_a   1.000
_cell.length_b   1.000
_cell.length_c   1.000
_cell.angle_alpha   90.00
_cell.angle_beta   90.00
_cell.angle_gamma   90.00
#
_symmetry.space_group_name_H-M   'P 1'
#
loop_
_entity.id
_entity.type
_entity.pdbx_description
1 polymer ?
#
loop_
_entity_poly.entity_id
_entity_poly.type
_entity_poly.pdbx_seq_one_letter_code
_entity_poly.pdbx_strand_id
1 'polypeptide(L)' 'MLIDCHVHLNNYAEGSGRPTHENVVHLFKTMEEHGVDHAVVLTSYKTNVDRPSVEEVLEALAADPRSTVVEGLQWRSDQR' A
#
# COMPACT_ATOMS: atom_id res chain seq x y z
N MET A 1 -2.62 -13.27 16.61
CA MET A 1 -2.72 -12.98 15.17
C MET A 1 -3.75 -11.89 14.95
N LEU A 2 -3.30 -10.65 14.99
CA LEU A 2 -4.05 -9.45 14.62
C LEU A 2 -3.73 -9.09 13.18
N ILE A 3 -4.76 -8.90 12.35
CA ILE A 3 -4.60 -8.56 10.93
C ILE A 3 -5.23 -7.19 10.71
N ASP A 4 -4.46 -6.26 10.16
CA ASP A 4 -5.03 -5.04 9.58
C ASP A 4 -5.47 -5.35 8.14
N CYS A 5 -6.78 -5.37 7.93
CA CYS A 5 -7.36 -5.76 6.65
C CYS A 5 -7.44 -4.62 5.63
N HIS A 6 -7.02 -3.39 5.98
CA HIS A 6 -7.20 -2.23 5.10
C HIS A 6 -6.09 -1.19 5.30
N VAL A 7 -4.97 -1.37 4.63
CA VAL A 7 -3.85 -0.43 4.61
C VAL A 7 -3.72 0.24 3.24
N HIS A 8 -3.45 1.55 3.22
CA HIS A 8 -3.08 2.30 2.01
C HIS A 8 -1.67 2.86 2.17
N LEU A 9 -0.83 2.68 1.15
CA LEU A 9 0.50 3.32 1.07
C LEU A 9 0.52 4.55 0.15
N ASN A 10 -0.67 4.97 -0.33
CA ASN A 10 -0.85 6.16 -1.12
C ASN A 10 -0.56 7.41 -0.28
N ASN A 11 -0.01 8.44 -0.91
CA ASN A 11 0.08 9.76 -0.30
C ASN A 11 -1.13 10.60 -0.70
N TYR A 12 -2.04 10.89 0.23
CA TYR A 12 -3.19 11.76 -0.04
C TYR A 12 -2.99 13.20 0.44
N ALA A 13 -1.87 13.50 1.11
CA ALA A 13 -1.57 14.85 1.56
C ALA A 13 -0.95 15.67 0.42
N GLU A 14 -1.59 16.80 0.09
CA GLU A 14 -1.09 17.72 -0.93
C GLU A 14 0.26 18.32 -0.48
N GLY A 15 1.35 18.00 -1.21
CA GLY A 15 2.59 18.79 -1.13
C GLY A 15 3.91 18.03 -0.95
N SER A 16 3.92 16.70 -0.78
CA SER A 16 5.18 15.96 -0.62
C SER A 16 5.16 14.55 -1.22
N GLY A 17 5.20 14.39 -2.54
CA GLY A 17 5.65 13.10 -3.11
C GLY A 17 7.18 12.98 -2.93
N ARG A 18 7.81 11.86 -2.56
CA ARG A 18 7.44 10.48 -2.19
C ARG A 18 8.63 9.91 -1.37
N PRO A 19 8.46 8.93 -0.48
CA PRO A 19 8.66 7.57 -0.98
C PRO A 19 7.76 6.53 -0.29
N THR A 20 7.18 5.64 -1.11
CA THR A 20 6.55 4.38 -0.68
C THR A 20 7.41 3.65 0.36
N HIS A 21 8.73 3.74 0.23
CA HIS A 21 9.67 3.15 1.18
C HIS A 21 9.55 3.72 2.61
N GLU A 22 9.40 5.04 2.79
CA GLU A 22 9.19 5.60 4.13
C GLU A 22 7.83 5.19 4.70
N ASN A 23 6.79 5.13 3.86
CA ASN A 23 5.48 4.64 4.25
C ASN A 23 5.53 3.16 4.67
N VAL A 24 6.33 2.34 3.99
CA VAL A 24 6.55 0.93 4.34
C VAL A 24 7.33 0.80 5.65
N VAL A 25 8.40 1.58 5.85
CA VAL A 25 9.15 1.61 7.11
C VAL A 25 8.22 2.01 8.26
N HIS A 26 7.38 3.03 8.05
CA HIS A 26 6.39 3.45 9.03
C HIS A 26 5.36 2.34 9.29
N LEU A 27 4.82 1.71 8.24
CA LEU A 27 3.89 0.58 8.38
C LEU A 27 4.45 -0.50 9.29
N PHE A 28 5.67 -1.00 9.04
CA PHE A 28 6.24 -2.08 9.86
C PHE A 28 6.50 -1.65 11.30
N LYS A 29 6.98 -0.41 11.50
CA LYS A 29 7.16 0.15 12.83
C LYS A 29 5.82 0.21 13.60
N THR A 30 4.76 0.70 12.96
CA THR A 30 3.42 0.79 13.56
C THR A 30 2.84 -0.60 13.82
N MET A 31 3.05 -1.56 12.92
CA MET A 31 2.65 -2.95 13.13
C MET A 31 3.33 -3.53 14.39
N GLU A 32 4.62 -3.29 14.57
CA GLU A 32 5.36 -3.71 15.77
C GLU A 32 4.85 -3.03 17.04
N GLU A 33 4.64 -1.71 17.00
CA GLU A 33 4.14 -0.92 18.14
C GLU A 33 2.74 -1.37 18.61
N HIS A 34 1.90 -1.84 17.69
CA HIS A 34 0.52 -2.24 17.98
C HIS A 34 0.28 -3.75 18.00
N GLY A 35 1.31 -4.55 17.77
CA GLY A 35 1.17 -6.01 17.71
C GLY A 35 0.29 -6.51 16.56
N VAL A 36 0.34 -5.83 15.41
CA VAL A 36 -0.29 -6.29 14.16
C VAL A 36 0.64 -7.31 13.51
N ASP A 37 0.14 -8.52 13.32
CA ASP A 37 0.91 -9.65 12.80
C ASP A 37 0.94 -9.68 11.26
N HIS A 38 -0.06 -9.09 10.59
CA HIS A 38 -0.16 -9.06 9.12
C HIS A 38 -0.95 -7.85 8.62
N ALA A 39 -0.56 -7.31 7.46
CA ALA A 39 -1.24 -6.18 6.82
C ALA A 39 -1.71 -6.52 5.39
N VAL A 40 -2.95 -6.14 5.07
CA VAL A 40 -3.48 -6.20 3.70
C VAL A 40 -3.40 -4.81 3.07
N VAL A 41 -2.48 -4.66 2.12
CA VAL A 41 -2.20 -3.40 1.42
C VAL A 41 -3.03 -3.33 0.15
N LEU A 42 -3.86 -2.29 0.05
CA LEU A 42 -4.73 -2.04 -1.10
C LEU A 42 -4.09 -0.98 -2.00
N THR A 43 -3.81 -1.31 -3.26
CA THR A 43 -3.28 -0.33 -4.21
C THR A 43 -4.42 0.45 -4.88
N SER A 44 -4.11 1.67 -5.31
CA SER A 44 -5.04 2.48 -6.08
C SER A 44 -5.08 2.01 -7.54
N TYR A 45 -6.27 2.02 -8.15
CA TYR A 45 -6.42 1.78 -9.59
C TYR A 45 -5.88 2.92 -10.47
N LYS A 46 -5.56 4.07 -9.87
CA LYS A 46 -4.84 5.17 -10.51
C LYS A 46 -3.38 5.11 -10.09
N THR A 47 -2.48 5.27 -11.05
CA THR A 47 -1.03 5.36 -10.83
C THR A 47 -0.55 6.77 -11.15
N ASN A 48 0.15 7.40 -10.21
CA ASN A 48 0.80 8.71 -10.36
C ASN A 48 1.85 8.89 -9.25
N VAL A 49 2.45 10.06 -9.06
CA VAL A 49 3.47 10.31 -8.02
C VAL A 49 2.97 10.07 -6.58
N ASP A 50 1.68 10.10 -6.34
CA ASP A 50 1.07 9.95 -5.03
C ASP A 50 0.50 8.55 -4.79
N ARG A 51 0.26 7.81 -5.89
CA ARG A 51 -0.39 6.50 -5.89
C ARG A 51 0.52 5.50 -6.61
N PRO A 52 1.34 4.72 -5.88
CA PRO A 52 2.35 3.87 -6.49
C PRO A 52 1.72 2.75 -7.30
N SER A 53 2.45 2.29 -8.32
CA SER A 53 2.04 1.10 -9.07
C SER A 53 2.10 -0.13 -8.16
N VAL A 54 1.41 -1.20 -8.56
CA VAL A 54 1.44 -2.45 -7.79
C VAL A 54 2.86 -3.03 -7.72
N GLU A 55 3.65 -2.87 -8.79
CA GLU A 55 5.04 -3.30 -8.86
C GLU A 55 5.93 -2.53 -7.88
N GLU A 56 5.80 -1.20 -7.82
CA GLU A 56 6.54 -0.37 -6.86
C GLU A 56 6.21 -0.75 -5.41
N VAL A 57 4.93 -1.08 -5.12
CA VAL A 57 4.49 -1.53 -3.79
C VAL A 57 5.05 -2.91 -3.46
N LEU A 58 5.01 -3.86 -4.41
CA LEU A 58 5.56 -5.20 -4.22
C LEU A 58 7.07 -5.16 -3.96
N GLU A 59 7.81 -4.36 -4.73
CA GLU A 59 9.26 -4.18 -4.53
C GLU A 59 9.55 -3.59 -3.14
N ALA A 60 8.81 -2.57 -2.72
CA ALA A 60 9.00 -1.95 -1.41
C ALA A 60 8.68 -2.88 -0.23
N LEU A 61 7.70 -3.78 -0.39
CA LEU A 61 7.28 -4.74 0.64
C LEU A 61 8.07 -6.05 0.64
N ALA A 62 8.87 -6.33 -0.40
CA ALA A 62 9.51 -7.63 -0.61
C ALA A 62 10.43 -8.09 0.54
N ALA A 63 10.91 -7.16 1.36
CA ALA A 63 11.77 -7.46 2.51
C ALA A 63 11.03 -8.11 3.69
N ASP A 64 9.70 -8.05 3.74
CA ASP A 64 8.91 -8.52 4.88
C ASP A 64 7.68 -9.33 4.44
N PRO A 65 7.55 -10.60 4.88
CA PRO A 65 6.45 -11.46 4.48
C PRO A 65 5.11 -11.15 5.19
N ARG A 66 5.08 -10.22 6.16
CA ARG A 66 3.87 -9.86 6.95
C ARG A 66 2.89 -8.97 6.18
N SER A 67 2.94 -8.98 4.85
CA SER A 67 2.07 -8.16 4.01
C SER A 67 1.46 -8.97 2.85
N THR A 68 0.27 -8.58 2.44
CA THR A 68 -0.37 -9.07 1.21
C THR A 68 -0.87 -7.89 0.41
N VAL A 69 -0.60 -7.88 -0.89
CA VAL A 69 -1.02 -6.80 -1.79
C VAL A 69 -2.29 -7.21 -2.53
N VAL A 70 -3.28 -6.34 -2.54
CA VAL A 70 -4.49 -6.45 -3.38
C VAL A 70 -4.46 -5.32 -4.40
N GLU A 71 -4.43 -5.69 -5.68
CA GLU A 71 -4.38 -4.74 -6.77
C GLU A 71 -5.74 -4.06 -7.00
N GLY A 72 -5.75 -2.73 -6.99
CA GLY A 72 -6.90 -1.97 -7.44
C GLY A 72 -6.98 -1.96 -8.96
N LEU A 73 -8.04 -2.53 -9.54
CA LEU A 73 -8.29 -2.50 -10.98
C LEU A 73 -9.44 -1.55 -11.33
N GLN A 74 -9.24 -0.69 -12.34
CA GLN A 74 -10.32 0.10 -12.90
C GLN A 74 -10.99 -0.67 -14.04
N TRP A 75 -12.15 -1.25 -13.76
CA TRP A 75 -13.00 -1.77 -14.83
C TRP A 75 -13.76 -0.63 -15.50
N ARG A 76 -13.69 -0.57 -16.84
CA ARG A 76 -14.61 0.24 -17.65
C ARG A 76 -15.53 -0.75 -18.36
N SER A 77 -16.80 -0.81 -17.98
CA SER A 77 -17.79 -1.47 -18.85
C SER A 77 -17.93 -0.64 -20.12
N ASP A 78 -18.07 -1.30 -21.26
CA ASP A 78 -18.27 -0.65 -22.56
C ASP A 78 -19.24 0.53 -22.41
N GLN A 79 -18.74 1.73 -22.67
CA GLN A 79 -19.61 2.87 -22.90
C GLN A 79 -20.42 2.54 -24.15
N ARG A 80 -21.69 2.18 -23.96
CA ARG A 80 -22.72 2.22 -25.00
C ARG A 80 -23.39 3.57 -24.97
#